data_AF-A0A4S3IXQ4-F1
#
_entry.id   AF-A0A4S3IXQ4-F1
#
_cell.length_a   1.000
_cell.length_b   1.000
_cell.length_c   1.000
_cell.angle_alpha   90.00
_cell.angle_beta   90.00
_cell.angle_gamma   90.00
#
_symmetry.space_group_name_H-M   'P 1'
#
loop_
_entity.id
_entity.type
_entity.pdbx_description
1 polymer ?
#
loop_
_entity_poly.entity_id
_entity_poly.type
_entity_poly.pdbx_seq_one_letter_code
_entity_poly.pdbx_strand_id
1 'polypeptide(L)'
;MAKPRKIHGRRSNNSKARRQQHFRRGTLFRKAFEFCQECNADVSMLVRLKDTSQIYVFNSNDRWTPSQEELSLYYPTPLWITWQELAAKYDL
;
A
#
# COMPACT_ATOMS: atom_id res chain seq x y z
N MET A 1 9.44 16.51 -18.00
CA MET A 1 8.83 15.19 -17.69
C MET A 1 9.61 14.56 -16.54
N ALA A 2 8.93 14.05 -15.51
CA ALA A 2 9.63 13.41 -14.37
C ALA A 2 10.19 12.04 -14.80
N LYS A 3 11.43 11.72 -14.40
CA LYS A 3 12.03 10.43 -14.72
C LYS A 3 11.27 9.29 -14.01
N PRO A 4 10.94 8.19 -14.72
CA PRO A 4 10.29 7.04 -14.12
C PRO A 4 11.18 6.41 -13.03
N ARG A 5 10.53 5.89 -11.98
CA ARG A 5 11.21 5.26 -10.85
C ARG A 5 11.49 3.79 -11.15
N LYS A 6 12.63 3.26 -10.71
CA LYS A 6 12.93 1.82 -10.89
C LYS A 6 12.51 1.00 -9.68
N ILE A 7 11.53 0.09 -9.84
CA ILE A 7 11.23 -0.90 -8.81
C ILE A 7 12.31 -1.98 -8.86
N HIS A 8 13.13 -2.02 -7.82
CA HIS A 8 14.12 -3.08 -7.68
C HIS A 8 13.44 -4.33 -7.10
N GLY A 9 13.26 -5.34 -7.95
CA GLY A 9 12.90 -6.69 -7.52
C GLY A 9 14.00 -7.32 -6.66
N ARG A 10 13.66 -8.43 -5.99
CA ARG A 10 14.65 -9.24 -5.26
C ARG A 10 15.67 -9.78 -6.25
N ARG A 11 16.90 -9.24 -6.22
CA ARG A 11 17.99 -9.64 -7.11
C ARG A 11 18.62 -11.00 -6.74
N SER A 12 18.37 -11.51 -5.53
CA SER A 12 18.96 -12.78 -5.08
C SER A 12 18.12 -13.49 -4.03
N ASN A 13 18.22 -14.82 -3.99
CA ASN A 13 17.44 -15.64 -3.07
C ASN A 13 18.05 -15.81 -1.66
N ASN A 14 19.14 -15.11 -1.33
CA ASN A 14 19.82 -15.26 -0.04
C ASN A 14 19.00 -14.75 1.17
N SER A 15 19.41 -15.16 2.37
CA SER A 15 18.77 -14.81 3.64
C SER A 15 18.72 -13.29 3.88
N LYS A 16 19.76 -12.55 3.50
CA LYS A 16 19.84 -11.09 3.61
C LYS A 16 18.76 -10.39 2.76
N ALA A 17 18.57 -10.82 1.52
CA ALA A 17 17.58 -10.27 0.61
C ALA A 17 16.15 -10.57 1.09
N ARG A 18 15.90 -11.78 1.62
CA ARG A 18 14.62 -12.12 2.28
C ARG A 18 14.36 -11.22 3.48
N ARG A 19 15.36 -11.03 4.34
CA ARG A 19 15.25 -10.15 5.52
C ARG A 19 14.93 -8.71 5.13
N GLN A 20 15.59 -8.17 4.09
CA GLN A 20 15.29 -6.84 3.56
C GLN A 20 13.85 -6.71 3.08
N GLN A 21 13.31 -7.71 2.37
CA GLN A 21 11.90 -7.71 1.98
C GLN A 21 10.95 -7.74 3.18
N HIS A 22 11.24 -8.53 4.21
CA HIS A 22 10.47 -8.54 5.45
C HIS A 22 10.45 -7.16 6.12
N PHE A 23 11.57 -6.43 6.11
CA PHE A 23 11.62 -5.06 6.63
C PHE A 23 10.76 -4.08 5.80
N ARG A 24 10.64 -4.25 4.47
CA ARG A 24 9.76 -3.40 3.64
C ARG A 24 8.30 -3.48 4.08
N ARG A 25 7.82 -4.66 4.50
CA ARG A 25 6.48 -4.84 5.08
C ARG A 25 6.33 -4.02 6.37
N GLY A 26 7.30 -4.10 7.28
CA GLY A 26 7.30 -3.32 8.51
C GLY A 26 7.27 -1.81 8.23
N THR A 27 8.01 -1.34 7.22
CA THR A 27 7.99 0.08 6.86
C THR A 27 6.70 0.54 6.21
N LEU A 28 5.91 -0.35 5.57
CA LEU A 28 4.64 0.03 4.94
C LEU A 28 3.61 0.44 6.00
N PHE A 29 3.37 -0.42 7.00
CA PHE A 29 2.44 -0.12 8.09
C PHE A 29 2.92 1.06 8.93
N ARG A 30 4.24 1.16 9.18
CA ARG A 30 4.81 2.32 9.87
C ARG A 30 4.54 3.62 9.11
N LYS A 31 4.70 3.63 7.79
CA LYS A 31 4.40 4.78 6.94
C LYS A 31 2.92 5.13 6.91
N ALA A 32 2.04 4.12 6.92
CA ALA A 32 0.60 4.35 7.03
C ALA A 32 0.27 5.03 8.37
N PHE A 33 0.84 4.55 9.46
CA PHE A 33 0.69 5.17 10.79
C PHE A 33 1.24 6.60 10.84
N GLU A 34 2.48 6.82 10.37
CA GLU A 34 3.10 8.15 10.24
C GLU A 34 2.17 9.10 9.47
N PHE A 35 1.63 8.66 8.32
CA PHE A 35 0.73 9.46 7.50
C PHE A 35 -0.58 9.82 8.22
N CYS A 36 -1.18 8.90 8.98
CA CYS A 36 -2.38 9.20 9.77
C CYS A 36 -2.12 10.33 10.77
N GLN A 37 -0.97 10.30 11.44
CA GLN A 37 -0.57 11.31 12.43
C GLN A 37 -0.22 12.66 11.79
N GLU A 38 0.52 12.66 10.68
CA GLU A 38 1.01 13.88 10.03
C GLU A 38 -0.05 14.60 9.21
N CYS A 39 -1.01 13.87 8.62
CA CYS A 39 -1.95 14.41 7.64
C CYS A 39 -3.42 14.41 8.09
N ASN A 40 -3.72 14.03 9.35
CA ASN A 40 -5.09 13.89 9.87
C ASN A 40 -5.99 13.09 8.90
N ALA A 41 -5.50 11.91 8.51
CA ALA A 41 -6.12 11.08 7.50
C ALA A 41 -6.39 9.68 8.05
N ASP A 42 -7.51 9.08 7.63
CA ASP A 42 -7.82 7.69 7.92
C ASP A 42 -7.31 6.76 6.82
N VAL A 43 -6.60 5.70 7.21
CA VAL A 43 -6.02 4.71 6.30
C VAL A 43 -6.45 3.31 6.72
N SER A 44 -7.04 2.58 5.77
CA SER A 44 -7.29 1.15 5.89
C SER A 44 -6.56 0.42 4.77
N MET A 45 -5.83 -0.65 5.12
CA MET A 45 -5.09 -1.44 4.15
C MET A 45 -5.06 -2.92 4.51
N LEU A 46 -5.16 -3.75 3.46
CA LEU A 46 -5.11 -5.20 3.55
C LEU A 46 -3.98 -5.72 2.65
N VAL A 47 -3.06 -6.47 3.24
CA VAL A 47 -1.90 -7.02 2.53
C VAL A 47 -1.91 -8.54 2.65
N ARG A 48 -2.16 -9.23 1.53
CA ARG A 48 -1.98 -10.68 1.43
C ARG A 48 -0.62 -10.99 0.83
N LEU A 49 0.21 -11.72 1.57
CA LEU A 49 1.42 -12.32 1.03
C LEU A 49 1.03 -13.50 0.12
N LYS A 50 1.44 -13.45 -1.16
CA LYS A 50 1.06 -14.49 -2.13
C LYS A 50 1.72 -15.83 -1.88
N ASP A 51 2.89 -15.84 -1.25
CA ASP A 51 3.68 -17.04 -0.97
C ASP A 51 3.18 -17.80 0.27
N THR A 52 2.77 -17.09 1.32
CA THR A 52 2.27 -17.72 2.56
C THR A 52 0.75 -17.66 2.71
N SER A 53 0.05 -16.97 1.81
CA SER A 53 -1.36 -16.58 1.95
C SER A 53 -1.69 -15.80 3.23
N GLN A 54 -0.68 -15.36 3.99
CA GLN A 54 -0.88 -14.64 5.24
C GLN A 54 -1.42 -13.25 4.96
N ILE A 55 -2.49 -12.88 5.66
CA ILE A 55 -3.17 -11.60 5.53
C ILE A 55 -2.79 -10.73 6.72
N TYR A 56 -2.40 -9.50 6.43
CA TYR A 56 -2.18 -8.43 7.40
C TYR A 56 -3.23 -7.36 7.19
N VAL A 57 -3.87 -6.92 8.27
CA VAL A 57 -4.90 -5.88 8.26
C VAL A 57 -4.40 -4.73 9.13
N PHE A 58 -4.51 -3.52 8.60
CA PHE A 58 -4.30 -2.28 9.34
C PHE A 58 -5.49 -1.37 9.10
N ASN A 59 -6.04 -0.82 10.18
CA ASN A 59 -7.07 0.18 10.12
C ASN A 59 -6.77 1.26 11.17
N SER A 60 -6.76 2.53 10.77
CA SER A 60 -6.57 3.65 11.70
C SER A 60 -7.81 3.93 12.54
N ASN A 61 -8.98 3.52 12.05
CA ASN A 61 -10.28 3.76 12.66
C ASN A 61 -11.16 2.51 12.51
N ASP A 62 -11.72 2.01 13.62
CA ASP A 62 -12.45 0.74 13.68
C ASP A 62 -13.66 0.64 12.73
N ARG A 63 -14.12 1.76 12.15
CA ARG A 63 -15.24 1.82 11.20
C ARG A 63 -14.84 2.10 9.75
N TRP A 64 -13.56 2.29 9.46
CA TRP A 64 -13.14 2.80 8.16
C TRP A 64 -12.88 1.68 7.15
N THR A 65 -13.94 1.26 6.45
CA THR A 65 -13.91 0.62 5.12
C THR A 65 -15.32 0.69 4.52
N PRO A 66 -15.70 1.78 3.85
CA PRO A 66 -16.99 1.84 3.17
C PRO A 66 -17.07 0.80 2.05
N SER A 67 -18.25 0.23 1.83
CA SER A 67 -18.53 -0.64 0.69
C SER A 67 -18.38 0.12 -0.63
N GLN A 68 -18.30 -0.60 -1.75
CA GLN A 68 -18.21 0.05 -3.06
C GLN A 68 -19.48 0.84 -3.39
N GLU A 69 -20.64 0.36 -2.94
CA GLU A 69 -21.91 1.08 -3.03
C GLU A 69 -21.90 2.33 -2.17
N GLU A 70 -21.42 2.24 -0.92
CA GLU A 70 -21.32 3.38 -0.02
C GLU A 70 -20.38 4.46 -0.59
N LEU A 71 -19.24 4.07 -1.18
CA LEU A 71 -18.30 5.01 -1.82
C LEU A 71 -18.93 5.84 -2.95
N SER A 72 -19.95 5.32 -3.64
CA SER A 72 -20.63 6.07 -4.70
C SER A 72 -21.43 7.28 -4.18
N LEU A 73 -21.75 7.29 -2.89
CA LEU A 73 -22.52 8.35 -2.23
C LEU A 73 -21.63 9.46 -1.65
N TYR A 74 -20.30 9.30 -1.68
CA TYR A 74 -19.38 10.26 -1.06
C TYR A 74 -19.18 11.51 -1.92
N TYR A 75 -19.04 12.65 -1.24
CA TYR A 75 -18.60 13.91 -1.83
C TYR A 75 -17.36 14.44 -1.10
N PRO A 76 -16.29 14.83 -1.82
CA PRO A 76 -16.12 14.75 -3.27
C PRO A 76 -16.09 13.30 -3.78
N THR A 77 -16.42 13.10 -5.06
CA THR A 77 -16.39 11.77 -5.69
C THR A 77 -15.01 11.12 -5.49
N PRO A 78 -14.94 9.91 -4.91
CA PRO A 78 -13.67 9.25 -4.67
C PRO A 78 -12.84 9.05 -5.93
N LEU A 79 -11.52 9.24 -5.80
CA LEU A 79 -10.56 8.98 -6.87
C LEU A 79 -10.08 7.54 -6.81
N TRP A 80 -10.22 6.82 -7.91
CA TRP A 80 -9.76 5.44 -8.03
C TRP A 80 -8.36 5.42 -8.64
N ILE A 81 -7.37 5.03 -7.84
CA ILE A 81 -6.00 4.85 -8.32
C ILE A 81 -5.83 3.43 -8.83
N THR A 82 -5.69 3.27 -10.14
CA THR A 82 -5.57 1.94 -10.77
C THR A 82 -4.14 1.40 -10.72
N TRP A 83 -3.99 0.07 -10.87
CA TRP A 83 -2.67 -0.55 -10.99
C TRP A 83 -1.89 0.03 -12.18
N GLN A 84 -2.57 0.25 -13.32
CA GLN A 84 -2.01 0.78 -14.54
C GLN A 84 -1.46 2.20 -14.33
N GLU A 85 -2.22 3.08 -13.66
CA GLU A 85 -1.77 4.44 -13.33
C GLU A 85 -0.53 4.45 -12.44
N LEU A 86 -0.47 3.57 -11.45
CA LEU A 86 0.71 3.47 -10.59
C LEU A 86 1.88 2.87 -11.34
N ALA A 87 1.65 1.80 -12.11
CA ALA A 87 2.66 1.13 -12.92
C ALA A 87 3.31 2.07 -13.91
N ALA A 88 2.54 2.97 -14.54
CA ALA A 88 3.05 3.97 -15.48
C ALA A 88 4.06 4.95 -14.87
N LYS A 89 4.13 5.09 -13.53
CA LYS A 89 5.12 5.93 -12.84
C LYS A 89 6.49 5.24 -12.67
N TYR A 90 6.57 3.96 -13.01
CA TYR A 90 7.77 3.15 -12.84
C TYR A 90 8.25 2.59 -14.17
N ASP A 91 9.57 2.41 -14.28
CA ASP A 91 10.20 1.60 -15.32
C ASP A 91 9.98 0.12 -14.97
N LEU A 92 8.78 -0.39 -15.26
CA LEU A 92 8.40 -1.79 -15.07
C LEU A 92 8.68 -2.63 -16.30
#